data_AF-A0A7W0G6J8-F1
#
_entry.id   AF-A0A7W0G6J8-F1
#
_cell.length_a   1.000
_cell.length_b   1.000
_cell.length_c   1.000
_cell.angle_alpha   90.00
_cell.angle_beta   90.00
_cell.angle_gamma   90.00
#
_symmetry.space_group_name_H-M   'P 1'
#
loop_
_entity.id
_entity.type
_entity.pdbx_description
1 polymer ?
#
loop_
_entity_poly.entity_id
_entity_poly.type
_entity_poly.pdbx_seq_one_letter_code
_entity_poly.pdbx_strand_id
1 'polypeptide(L)'
;EPKEAPFVGSGEGYTLVASGDLDGLPAPEGGQRIVERLEAEGKGRFTINYRLRDWGFSRQRYWGCPIPIVYCEDCGIVPVPDGELPVVLPDIEDYKPQGRPPLAGAEDWVNVPCPSCAEPARRETETMDTFVDSSWYFLRYCDPHNDSAPFDRAIVDYWNPVDLYIGGVDHATMHMIYARFWMKALNDMGLIGFREPFASFYSNGWVTLGRTKMAKRAGNIVGPDAFVERYGADTVRLYILFIGPADQDMEWMEEGVDGMGRFVRRLWRVVREVAERAPAADGAAGPLTRKAHATIAKATDDIGRRYAFNTAISAVMELVNELSRDSAALDARFAAETAVSLIQPYAPHVAEELWGVLGRERLWEEPWPVADPAMLERETVELVVQVNGKVRDRLQVAVAIPEEELISLARASERVQAHLNGGEPRKTIVVPGKLVNFVV
;
A
#
# COMPACT_ATOMS: atom_id res chain seq x y z
N GLU A 1 -7.81 50.12 22.80
CA GLU A 1 -8.59 48.98 22.30
C GLU A 1 -7.85 48.34 21.13
N PRO A 2 -7.67 47.02 21.11
CA PRO A 2 -7.18 46.36 19.90
C PRO A 2 -8.28 46.46 18.85
N LYS A 3 -7.93 46.97 17.66
CA LYS A 3 -8.83 46.91 16.49
C LYS A 3 -9.16 45.45 16.24
N GLU A 4 -10.38 45.05 16.52
CA GLU A 4 -10.89 43.73 16.13
C GLU A 4 -10.63 43.56 14.63
N ALA A 5 -9.93 42.48 14.27
CA ALA A 5 -9.79 42.11 12.88
C ALA A 5 -11.19 41.90 12.28
N PRO A 6 -11.40 42.24 11.00
CA PRO A 6 -12.68 41.98 10.35
C PRO A 6 -13.05 40.49 10.48
N PHE A 7 -14.26 40.23 10.94
CA PHE A 7 -14.83 38.89 11.09
C PHE A 7 -14.86 38.17 9.74
N VAL A 8 -14.23 37.00 9.66
CA VAL A 8 -14.09 36.16 8.46
C VAL A 8 -14.91 34.87 8.55
N GLY A 9 -16.05 34.90 9.25
CA GLY A 9 -16.99 33.78 9.25
C GLY A 9 -17.80 33.74 7.95
N SER A 10 -17.72 32.64 7.19
CA SER A 10 -18.63 32.33 6.08
C SER A 10 -19.19 30.92 6.29
N GLY A 11 -20.47 30.73 6.00
CA GLY A 11 -21.18 29.46 6.22
C GLY A 11 -22.69 29.56 5.93
N GLU A 12 -23.34 28.42 5.76
CA GLU A 12 -24.75 28.31 5.33
C GLU A 12 -25.77 28.88 6.34
N GLY A 13 -25.36 29.17 7.58
CA GLY A 13 -26.21 29.71 8.65
C GLY A 13 -26.14 31.23 8.85
N TYR A 14 -25.36 31.96 8.05
CA TYR A 14 -25.18 33.41 8.20
C TYR A 14 -26.08 34.18 7.24
N THR A 15 -26.57 35.33 7.68
CA THR A 15 -27.32 36.29 6.86
C THR A 15 -26.55 37.59 6.68
N LEU A 16 -26.75 38.25 5.55
CA LEU A 16 -26.17 39.55 5.27
C LEU A 16 -26.86 40.63 6.12
N VAL A 17 -26.05 41.55 6.63
CA VAL A 17 -26.50 42.75 7.37
C VAL A 17 -25.70 43.96 6.89
N ALA A 18 -26.28 45.15 7.00
CA ALA A 18 -25.67 46.41 6.55
C ALA A 18 -25.19 46.38 5.08
N SER A 19 -25.92 45.65 4.24
CA SER A 19 -25.65 45.33 2.83
C SER A 19 -26.74 45.85 1.89
N GLY A 20 -27.64 46.71 2.35
CA GLY A 20 -28.61 47.43 1.50
C GLY A 20 -29.76 46.55 1.03
N ASP A 21 -29.98 46.46 -0.28
CA ASP A 21 -31.03 45.62 -0.90
C ASP A 21 -30.81 44.11 -0.71
N LEU A 22 -29.65 43.73 -0.17
CA LEU A 22 -29.25 42.36 0.14
C LEU A 22 -29.42 42.00 1.63
N ASP A 23 -29.87 42.93 2.47
CA ASP A 23 -30.07 42.69 3.91
C ASP A 23 -31.07 41.57 4.19
N GLY A 24 -30.71 40.67 5.10
CA GLY A 24 -31.51 39.51 5.48
C GLY A 24 -31.34 38.28 4.56
N LEU A 25 -30.64 38.40 3.43
CA LEU A 25 -30.37 37.25 2.57
C LEU A 25 -29.37 36.28 3.22
N PRO A 26 -29.52 34.95 3.04
CA PRO A 26 -28.48 33.99 3.38
C PRO A 26 -27.17 34.29 2.66
N ALA A 27 -26.03 34.11 3.32
CA ALA A 27 -24.72 34.44 2.77
C ALA A 27 -24.40 33.77 1.41
N PRO A 28 -24.77 32.50 1.15
CA PRO A 28 -24.58 31.90 -0.17
C PRO A 28 -25.37 32.61 -1.29
N GLU A 29 -26.64 32.92 -1.04
CA GLU A 29 -27.50 33.63 -1.99
C GLU A 29 -27.03 35.07 -2.19
N GLY A 30 -26.72 35.75 -1.09
CA GLY A 30 -26.18 37.10 -1.11
C GLY A 30 -24.88 37.20 -1.91
N GLY A 31 -23.97 36.24 -1.75
CA GLY A 31 -22.74 36.15 -2.54
C GLY A 31 -23.00 36.07 -4.05
N GLN A 32 -23.98 35.25 -4.47
CA GLN A 32 -24.37 35.15 -5.89
C GLN A 32 -24.92 36.49 -6.41
N ARG A 33 -25.84 37.12 -5.66
CA ARG A 33 -26.46 38.40 -6.05
C ARG A 33 -25.46 39.55 -6.13
N ILE A 34 -24.44 39.57 -5.25
CA ILE A 34 -23.33 40.53 -5.33
C ILE A 34 -22.56 40.33 -6.63
N VAL A 35 -22.22 39.09 -7.00
CA VAL A 35 -21.48 38.80 -8.23
C VAL A 35 -22.29 39.17 -9.47
N GLU A 36 -23.58 38.81 -9.52
CA GLU A 36 -24.49 39.18 -10.63
C GLU A 36 -24.59 40.70 -10.82
N ARG A 37 -24.71 41.44 -9.71
CA ARG A 37 -24.73 42.90 -9.74
C ARG A 37 -23.42 43.49 -10.25
N LEU A 38 -22.28 42.99 -9.76
CA LEU A 38 -20.97 43.42 -10.22
C LEU A 38 -20.76 43.12 -11.72
N GLU A 39 -21.32 42.02 -12.21
CA GLU A 39 -21.29 41.65 -13.63
C GLU A 39 -22.17 42.56 -14.49
N ALA A 40 -23.41 42.84 -14.07
CA ALA A 40 -24.29 43.79 -14.74
C ALA A 40 -23.72 45.22 -14.78
N GLU A 41 -22.94 45.60 -13.76
CA GLU A 41 -22.24 46.90 -13.69
C GLU A 41 -20.88 46.91 -14.43
N GLY A 42 -20.41 45.77 -14.96
CA GLY A 42 -19.10 45.66 -15.63
C GLY A 42 -17.89 45.82 -14.69
N LYS A 43 -18.08 45.58 -13.38
CA LYS A 43 -17.06 45.76 -12.33
C LYS A 43 -16.48 44.46 -11.78
N GLY A 44 -17.02 43.32 -12.20
CA GLY A 44 -16.55 42.01 -11.78
C GLY A 44 -17.26 40.91 -12.57
N ARG A 45 -16.83 39.66 -12.38
CA ARG A 45 -17.52 38.48 -12.91
C ARG A 45 -17.20 37.28 -12.04
N PHE A 46 -18.03 36.25 -12.13
CA PHE A 46 -17.71 34.97 -11.52
C PHE A 46 -16.40 34.41 -12.11
N THR A 47 -15.56 33.85 -11.23
CA THR A 47 -14.35 33.14 -11.64
C THR A 47 -14.09 31.96 -10.73
N ILE A 48 -13.51 30.91 -11.28
CA ILE A 48 -13.00 29.76 -10.52
C ILE A 48 -11.51 29.96 -10.33
N ASN A 49 -11.05 29.88 -9.08
CA ASN A 49 -9.63 29.92 -8.75
C ASN A 49 -9.18 28.57 -8.21
N TYR A 50 -8.00 28.12 -8.64
CA TYR A 50 -7.37 26.90 -8.14
C TYR A 50 -6.23 27.26 -7.18
N ARG A 51 -6.12 26.50 -6.08
CA ARG A 51 -4.92 26.56 -5.22
C ARG A 51 -3.71 25.94 -5.90
N LEU A 52 -3.93 24.94 -6.76
CA LEU A 52 -2.90 24.30 -7.57
C LEU A 52 -2.27 25.36 -8.49
N ARG A 53 -0.94 25.30 -8.62
CA ARG A 53 -0.15 26.16 -9.50
C ARG A 53 0.48 25.30 -10.59
N ASP A 54 0.91 25.96 -11.66
CA ASP A 54 1.69 25.30 -12.70
C ASP A 54 2.98 24.68 -12.14
N TRP A 55 3.42 23.61 -12.76
CA TRP A 55 4.62 22.91 -12.35
C TRP A 55 5.86 23.53 -13.01
N GLY A 56 6.58 24.34 -12.24
CA GLY A 56 7.93 24.75 -12.59
C GLY A 56 8.92 23.60 -12.40
N PHE A 57 9.29 22.92 -13.48
CA PHE A 57 10.20 21.77 -13.43
C PHE A 57 11.68 22.12 -13.69
N SER A 58 12.03 23.34 -14.08
CA SER A 58 13.44 23.70 -14.31
C SER A 58 14.22 23.83 -12.99
N ARG A 59 15.47 23.37 -12.96
CA ARG A 59 16.34 23.33 -11.78
C ARG A 59 17.74 23.83 -12.12
N GLN A 60 18.23 24.74 -11.28
CA GLN A 60 19.63 25.22 -11.31
C GLN A 60 20.58 24.22 -10.63
N ARG A 61 20.59 22.99 -11.12
CA ARG A 61 21.37 21.87 -10.60
C ARG A 61 22.08 21.18 -11.77
N TYR A 62 23.18 20.51 -11.46
CA TYR A 62 23.92 19.72 -12.44
C TYR A 62 23.26 18.37 -12.70
N TRP A 63 22.92 17.64 -11.63
CA TRP A 63 22.47 16.25 -11.75
C TRP A 63 20.97 16.15 -12.07
N GLY A 64 20.66 16.21 -13.37
CA GLY A 64 19.31 16.02 -13.91
C GLY A 64 19.34 15.93 -15.44
N CYS A 65 18.19 15.59 -16.04
CA CYS A 65 18.04 15.54 -17.50
C CYS A 65 18.14 16.95 -18.10
N PRO A 66 19.06 17.24 -19.03
CA PRO A 66 19.11 18.55 -19.70
C PRO A 66 17.80 18.87 -20.43
N ILE A 67 17.34 20.11 -20.32
CA ILE A 67 16.14 20.56 -21.04
C ILE A 67 16.51 20.77 -22.52
N PRO A 68 15.83 20.13 -23.48
CA PRO A 68 16.20 20.14 -24.91
C PRO A 68 15.76 21.43 -25.61
N ILE A 69 16.25 22.57 -25.14
CA ILE A 69 15.95 23.92 -25.66
C ILE A 69 17.25 24.67 -25.96
N VAL A 70 17.23 25.47 -27.02
CA VAL A 70 18.27 26.41 -27.44
C VAL A 70 17.68 27.82 -27.49
N TYR A 71 18.44 28.80 -26.97
CA TYR A 71 18.13 30.22 -26.99
C TYR A 71 18.95 30.93 -28.06
N CYS A 72 18.28 31.48 -29.08
CA CYS A 72 18.86 32.25 -30.17
C CYS A 72 18.37 33.70 -30.10
N GLU A 73 19.24 34.68 -30.37
CA GLU A 73 18.87 36.10 -30.33
C GLU A 73 17.89 36.48 -31.46
N ASP A 74 17.99 35.82 -32.62
CA ASP A 74 17.13 36.10 -33.77
C ASP A 74 15.84 35.26 -33.77
N CYS A 75 15.93 33.98 -33.40
CA CYS A 75 14.80 33.04 -33.46
C CYS A 75 14.05 32.88 -32.13
N GLY A 76 14.61 33.32 -31.01
CA GLY A 76 14.04 33.13 -29.67
C GLY A 76 14.27 31.71 -29.13
N ILE A 77 13.19 31.09 -28.63
CA ILE A 77 13.22 29.76 -27.98
C ILE A 77 13.02 28.69 -29.06
N VAL A 78 14.04 27.85 -29.26
CA VAL A 78 14.06 26.82 -30.31
C VAL A 78 14.24 25.44 -29.67
N PRO A 79 13.37 24.45 -29.94
CA PRO A 79 13.57 23.09 -29.46
C PRO A 79 14.73 22.42 -30.19
N VAL A 80 15.47 21.55 -29.48
CA VAL A 80 16.48 20.69 -30.09
C VAL A 80 15.78 19.68 -31.02
N PRO A 81 16.24 19.49 -32.28
CA PRO A 81 15.65 18.52 -33.19
C PRO A 81 15.74 17.07 -32.70
N ASP A 82 14.76 16.24 -33.06
CA ASP A 82 14.70 14.82 -32.64
C ASP A 82 15.98 14.03 -32.97
N GLY A 83 16.60 14.28 -34.13
CA GLY A 83 17.84 13.62 -34.55
C GLY A 83 19.09 14.05 -33.80
N GLU A 84 19.00 15.10 -32.98
CA GLU A 84 20.07 15.57 -32.10
C GLU A 84 19.85 15.18 -30.63
N LEU A 85 18.76 14.47 -30.34
CA LEU A 85 18.52 13.88 -29.02
C LEU A 85 19.33 12.57 -28.86
N PRO A 86 19.74 12.24 -27.62
CA PRO A 86 19.57 13.02 -26.39
C PRO A 86 20.61 14.16 -26.27
N VAL A 87 20.22 15.26 -25.61
CA VAL A 87 21.20 16.24 -25.12
C VAL A 87 21.90 15.63 -23.91
N VAL A 88 23.09 15.05 -24.14
CA VAL A 88 23.86 14.35 -23.10
C VAL A 88 24.41 15.37 -22.09
N LEU A 89 24.23 15.08 -20.80
CA LEU A 89 24.81 15.86 -19.70
C LEU A 89 26.35 15.82 -19.81
N PRO A 90 27.05 16.96 -19.86
CA PRO A 90 28.51 16.98 -20.04
C PRO A 90 29.21 16.69 -18.72
N ASP A 91 30.37 16.04 -18.77
CA ASP A 91 31.24 15.93 -17.62
C ASP A 91 31.87 17.29 -17.28
N ILE A 92 31.70 17.75 -16.03
CA ILE A 92 32.30 18.99 -15.52
C ILE A 92 32.97 18.75 -14.17
N GLU A 93 34.04 19.48 -13.87
CA GLU A 93 34.77 19.33 -12.60
C GLU A 93 34.03 19.98 -11.42
N ASP A 94 33.40 21.15 -11.63
CA ASP A 94 32.70 21.90 -10.59
C ASP A 94 31.18 21.88 -10.79
N TYR A 95 30.53 20.96 -10.07
CA TYR A 95 29.07 20.79 -10.05
C TYR A 95 28.40 21.55 -8.88
N LYS A 96 29.13 22.36 -8.12
CA LYS A 96 28.56 23.06 -6.96
C LYS A 96 27.67 24.24 -7.41
N PRO A 97 26.50 24.41 -6.78
CA PRO A 97 25.65 25.56 -7.04
C PRO A 97 26.30 26.85 -6.51
N GLN A 98 26.63 27.79 -7.39
CA GLN A 98 27.26 29.08 -7.04
C GLN A 98 26.31 30.29 -7.24
N GLY A 99 25.00 30.07 -7.20
CA GLY A 99 23.99 31.09 -7.53
C GLY A 99 23.70 31.24 -9.03
N ARG A 100 24.33 30.40 -9.86
CA ARG A 100 24.02 30.15 -11.28
C ARG A 100 23.95 28.65 -11.54
N PRO A 101 23.26 28.18 -12.60
CA PRO A 101 23.29 26.77 -12.99
C PRO A 101 24.72 26.30 -13.24
N PRO A 102 25.16 25.13 -12.72
CA PRO A 102 26.51 24.64 -12.95
C PRO A 102 26.87 24.45 -14.43
N LEU A 103 25.90 24.05 -15.26
CA LEU A 103 26.10 23.86 -16.70
C LEU A 103 26.46 25.15 -17.44
N ALA A 104 26.12 26.33 -16.88
CA ALA A 104 26.50 27.61 -17.47
C ALA A 104 28.02 27.84 -17.53
N GLY A 105 28.81 27.08 -16.75
CA GLY A 105 30.28 27.11 -16.83
C GLY A 105 30.88 26.22 -17.92
N ALA A 106 30.09 25.32 -18.52
CA ALA A 106 30.54 24.42 -19.58
C ALA A 106 30.39 25.08 -20.95
N GLU A 107 31.18 26.13 -21.21
CA GLU A 107 31.02 26.98 -22.41
C GLU A 107 31.02 26.19 -23.73
N ASP A 108 31.86 25.16 -23.86
CA ASP A 108 31.92 24.30 -25.05
C ASP A 108 30.64 23.48 -25.26
N TRP A 109 29.92 23.15 -24.19
CA TRP A 109 28.64 22.46 -24.26
C TRP A 109 27.47 23.42 -24.42
N VAL A 110 27.54 24.62 -23.83
CA VAL A 110 26.46 25.61 -23.88
C VAL A 110 26.37 26.26 -25.25
N ASN A 111 27.51 26.62 -25.85
CA ASN A 111 27.54 27.35 -27.11
C ASN A 111 27.32 26.40 -28.29
N VAL A 112 26.22 26.60 -29.02
CA VAL A 112 25.82 25.78 -30.16
C VAL A 112 25.26 26.66 -31.28
N PRO A 113 25.32 26.25 -32.55
CA PRO A 113 24.56 26.93 -33.60
C PRO A 113 23.05 26.76 -33.35
N CYS A 114 22.27 27.77 -33.70
CA CYS A 114 20.82 27.70 -33.68
C CYS A 114 20.33 26.63 -34.68
N PRO A 115 19.50 25.65 -34.27
CA PRO A 115 18.97 24.64 -35.20
C PRO A 115 18.13 25.23 -36.34
N SER A 116 17.57 26.43 -36.17
CA SER A 116 16.70 27.08 -37.15
C SER A 116 17.44 27.97 -38.17
N CYS A 117 18.47 28.71 -37.73
CA CYS A 117 19.16 29.71 -38.58
C CYS A 117 20.68 29.58 -38.62
N ALA A 118 21.26 28.63 -37.89
CA ALA A 118 22.70 28.39 -37.72
C ALA A 118 23.52 29.50 -37.03
N GLU A 119 22.91 30.65 -36.69
CA GLU A 119 23.56 31.72 -35.92
C GLU A 119 23.95 31.26 -34.50
N PRO A 120 24.93 31.92 -33.85
CA PRO A 120 25.33 31.58 -32.48
C PRO A 120 24.15 31.57 -31.50
N ALA A 121 24.03 30.49 -30.74
CA ALA A 121 22.96 30.29 -29.77
C ALA A 121 23.49 29.58 -28.52
N ARG A 122 22.65 29.45 -27.50
CA ARG A 122 23.01 28.85 -26.21
C ARG A 122 22.00 27.79 -25.79
N ARG A 123 22.45 26.61 -25.38
CA ARG A 123 21.59 25.60 -24.76
C ARG A 123 20.98 26.11 -23.45
N GLU A 124 19.82 25.59 -23.09
CA GLU A 124 19.31 25.67 -21.71
C GLU A 124 20.33 25.03 -20.75
N THR A 125 20.58 25.73 -19.64
CA THR A 125 21.60 25.36 -18.64
C THR A 125 20.97 24.83 -17.34
N GLU A 126 19.64 24.90 -17.24
CA GLU A 126 18.88 24.22 -16.21
C GLU A 126 18.53 22.78 -16.63
N THR A 127 18.38 21.91 -15.63
CA THR A 127 17.94 20.52 -15.82
C THR A 127 16.49 20.37 -15.39
N MET A 128 15.84 19.30 -15.84
CA MET A 128 14.51 18.92 -15.36
C MET A 128 14.57 18.43 -13.91
N ASP A 129 13.49 18.71 -13.18
CA ASP A 129 13.19 18.19 -11.85
C ASP A 129 13.01 16.67 -11.88
N THR A 130 13.46 15.97 -10.83
CA THR A 130 13.41 14.50 -10.77
C THR A 130 11.98 13.92 -10.78
N PHE A 131 10.97 14.76 -10.52
CA PHE A 131 9.57 14.35 -10.69
C PHE A 131 9.18 14.17 -12.15
N VAL A 132 9.90 14.74 -13.13
CA VAL A 132 9.69 14.46 -14.55
C VAL A 132 9.95 12.98 -14.82
N ASP A 133 11.14 12.49 -14.46
CA ASP A 133 11.54 11.09 -14.70
C ASP A 133 10.61 10.10 -13.98
N SER A 134 10.31 10.38 -12.70
CA SER A 134 9.43 9.53 -11.90
C SER A 134 7.94 9.64 -12.25
N SER A 135 7.53 10.54 -13.15
CA SER A 135 6.13 10.64 -13.56
C SER A 135 5.71 9.57 -14.58
N TRP A 136 6.65 8.86 -15.19
CA TRP A 136 6.34 7.91 -16.27
C TRP A 136 7.23 6.66 -16.30
N TYR A 137 8.16 6.49 -15.36
CA TYR A 137 9.08 5.34 -15.30
C TYR A 137 8.38 3.97 -15.36
N PHE A 138 7.19 3.86 -14.78
CA PHE A 138 6.40 2.61 -14.80
C PHE A 138 5.91 2.23 -16.20
N LEU A 139 5.78 3.19 -17.13
CA LEU A 139 5.57 2.89 -18.55
C LEU A 139 6.84 2.37 -19.19
N ARG A 140 7.99 2.99 -18.89
CA ARG A 140 9.28 2.60 -19.46
C ARG A 140 9.70 1.20 -19.01
N TYR A 141 9.28 0.73 -17.84
CA TYR A 141 9.51 -0.67 -17.44
C TYR A 141 8.87 -1.69 -18.38
N CYS A 142 7.77 -1.34 -19.05
CA CYS A 142 7.13 -2.26 -19.99
C CYS A 142 7.94 -2.43 -21.28
N ASP A 143 8.72 -1.41 -21.67
CA ASP A 143 9.51 -1.40 -22.90
C ASP A 143 10.86 -0.67 -22.72
N PRO A 144 11.77 -1.18 -21.86
CA PRO A 144 12.91 -0.43 -21.37
C PRO A 144 14.05 -0.29 -22.39
N HIS A 145 14.06 -1.11 -23.44
CA HIS A 145 15.13 -1.18 -24.43
C HIS A 145 14.74 -0.61 -25.80
N ASN A 146 13.55 -0.01 -25.92
CA ASN A 146 13.16 0.67 -27.15
C ASN A 146 14.00 1.93 -27.36
N ASP A 147 14.80 1.92 -28.42
CA ASP A 147 15.72 2.98 -28.83
C ASP A 147 15.13 3.95 -29.86
N SER A 148 13.91 3.66 -30.33
CA SER A 148 13.20 4.44 -31.36
C SER A 148 12.07 5.32 -30.82
N ALA A 149 11.58 5.01 -29.61
CA ALA A 149 10.48 5.72 -28.95
C ALA A 149 10.58 5.60 -27.42
N PRO A 150 9.85 6.45 -26.66
CA PRO A 150 9.75 6.30 -25.21
C PRO A 150 9.22 4.91 -24.78
N PHE A 151 8.30 4.34 -25.56
CA PHE A 151 7.72 3.00 -25.40
C PHE A 151 6.83 2.67 -26.61
N ASP A 152 6.57 1.39 -26.86
CA ASP A 152 5.48 0.94 -27.74
C ASP A 152 4.12 1.02 -27.03
N ARG A 153 3.13 1.63 -27.70
CA ARG A 153 1.79 1.81 -27.15
C ARG A 153 1.08 0.49 -26.84
N ALA A 154 1.16 -0.50 -27.71
CA ALA A 154 0.49 -1.79 -27.51
C ALA A 154 1.07 -2.53 -26.30
N ILE A 155 2.38 -2.40 -26.06
CA ILE A 155 3.04 -2.99 -24.89
C ILE A 155 2.59 -2.30 -23.60
N VAL A 156 2.58 -0.96 -23.56
CA VAL A 156 2.16 -0.26 -22.34
C VAL A 156 0.66 -0.42 -22.08
N ASP A 157 -0.20 -0.41 -23.11
CA ASP A 157 -1.64 -0.60 -22.98
C ASP A 157 -2.00 -2.03 -22.53
N TYR A 158 -1.13 -3.02 -22.78
CA TYR A 158 -1.29 -4.38 -22.26
C TYR A 158 -1.04 -4.47 -20.75
N TRP A 159 0.04 -3.83 -20.27
CA TRP A 159 0.47 -3.91 -18.87
C TRP A 159 -0.21 -2.89 -17.95
N ASN A 160 -0.82 -1.84 -18.50
CA ASN A 160 -1.34 -0.72 -17.72
C ASN A 160 -2.86 -0.57 -17.85
N PRO A 161 -3.53 0.08 -16.86
CA PRO A 161 -2.95 0.73 -15.68
C PRO A 161 -2.31 -0.26 -14.70
N VAL A 162 -1.33 0.19 -13.91
CA VAL A 162 -0.71 -0.65 -12.88
C VAL A 162 -1.78 -1.09 -11.88
N ASP A 163 -1.96 -2.39 -11.69
CA ASP A 163 -3.02 -2.94 -10.82
C ASP A 163 -2.92 -2.47 -9.38
N LEU A 164 -1.71 -2.50 -8.82
CA LEU A 164 -1.43 -2.14 -7.44
C LEU A 164 -0.10 -1.36 -7.34
N TYR A 165 -0.20 -0.10 -6.97
CA TYR A 165 0.97 0.72 -6.65
C TYR A 165 1.17 0.80 -5.13
N ILE A 166 2.33 0.35 -4.64
CA ILE A 166 2.68 0.39 -3.21
C ILE A 166 3.71 1.50 -3.00
N GLY A 167 3.42 2.43 -2.09
CA GLY A 167 4.36 3.49 -1.76
C GLY A 167 3.98 4.25 -0.49
N GLY A 168 4.92 5.02 0.06
CA GLY A 168 4.67 5.78 1.28
C GLY A 168 3.71 6.96 1.07
N VAL A 169 2.99 7.33 2.14
CA VAL A 169 2.02 8.45 2.14
C VAL A 169 2.63 9.80 1.72
N ASP A 170 3.95 9.99 1.91
CA ASP A 170 4.68 11.20 1.52
C ASP A 170 4.55 11.50 0.01
N HIS A 171 4.25 10.52 -0.82
CA HIS A 171 4.12 10.69 -2.27
C HIS A 171 2.73 11.18 -2.70
N ALA A 172 1.75 11.25 -1.80
CA ALA A 172 0.34 11.52 -2.13
C ALA A 172 0.11 12.89 -2.79
N THR A 173 0.89 13.92 -2.42
CA THR A 173 0.68 15.30 -2.89
C THR A 173 1.65 15.78 -3.96
N MET A 174 2.67 14.97 -4.30
CA MET A 174 3.67 15.32 -5.32
C MET A 174 3.66 14.28 -6.43
N HIS A 175 4.46 13.22 -6.29
CA HIS A 175 4.62 12.18 -7.31
C HIS A 175 3.27 11.63 -7.81
N MET A 176 2.31 11.36 -6.93
CA MET A 176 0.97 10.89 -7.35
C MET A 176 0.23 11.92 -8.22
N ILE A 177 0.35 13.22 -7.95
CA ILE A 177 -0.25 14.26 -8.77
C ILE A 177 0.46 14.34 -10.12
N TYR A 178 1.80 14.34 -10.13
CA TYR A 178 2.58 14.47 -11.35
C TYR A 178 2.41 13.26 -12.27
N ALA A 179 2.44 12.04 -11.74
CA ALA A 179 2.18 10.82 -12.52
C ALA A 179 0.79 10.86 -13.17
N ARG A 180 -0.25 11.26 -12.42
CA ARG A 180 -1.61 11.39 -12.95
C ARG A 180 -1.73 12.46 -14.02
N PHE A 181 -1.10 13.62 -13.82
CA PHE A 181 -1.04 14.67 -14.81
C PHE A 181 -0.36 14.18 -16.09
N TRP A 182 0.79 13.52 -15.96
CA TRP A 182 1.57 13.00 -17.07
C TRP A 182 0.78 11.98 -17.90
N MET A 183 0.08 11.04 -17.24
CA MET A 183 -0.77 10.08 -17.96
C MET A 183 -1.91 10.76 -18.71
N LYS A 184 -2.54 11.79 -18.14
CA LYS A 184 -3.61 12.52 -18.82
C LYS A 184 -3.09 13.24 -20.06
N ALA A 185 -1.92 13.87 -19.95
CA ALA A 185 -1.26 14.50 -21.08
C ALA A 185 -0.90 13.48 -22.18
N LEU A 186 -0.28 12.34 -21.82
CA LEU A 186 0.04 11.26 -22.77
C LEU A 186 -1.20 10.69 -23.45
N ASN A 187 -2.29 10.52 -22.70
CA ASN A 187 -3.56 10.06 -23.25
C ASN A 187 -4.19 11.08 -24.20
N ASP A 188 -4.18 12.37 -23.84
CA ASP A 188 -4.69 13.46 -24.70
C ASP A 188 -3.86 13.57 -25.99
N MET A 189 -2.57 13.21 -25.96
CA MET A 189 -1.70 13.07 -27.14
C MET A 189 -1.88 11.76 -27.92
N GLY A 190 -2.73 10.84 -27.45
CA GLY A 190 -2.97 9.55 -28.11
C GLY A 190 -1.82 8.54 -27.98
N LEU A 191 -0.88 8.75 -27.05
CA LEU A 191 0.27 7.86 -26.84
C LEU A 191 -0.05 6.64 -25.98
N ILE A 192 -1.13 6.69 -25.19
CA ILE A 192 -1.61 5.60 -24.33
C ILE A 192 -3.15 5.51 -24.34
N GLY A 193 -3.68 4.33 -24.04
CA GLY A 193 -5.12 4.01 -24.01
C GLY A 193 -5.84 4.25 -22.69
N PHE A 194 -5.13 4.58 -21.61
CA PHE A 194 -5.67 4.76 -20.25
C PHE A 194 -5.39 6.18 -19.70
N ARG A 195 -6.20 6.63 -18.73
CA ARG A 195 -6.14 8.01 -18.17
C ARG A 195 -5.64 8.12 -16.73
N GLU A 196 -5.57 7.02 -16.00
CA GLU A 196 -5.05 6.97 -14.63
C GLU A 196 -3.92 5.94 -14.59
N PRO A 197 -2.78 6.25 -13.95
CA PRO A 197 -1.62 5.35 -13.94
C PRO A 197 -1.81 4.10 -13.08
N PHE A 198 -2.59 4.20 -12.00
CA PHE A 198 -2.69 3.18 -10.96
C PHE A 198 -4.17 2.85 -10.73
N ALA A 199 -4.56 1.58 -10.85
CA ALA A 199 -5.92 1.12 -10.56
C ALA A 199 -6.18 1.10 -9.05
N SER A 200 -5.16 0.77 -8.26
CA SER A 200 -5.18 0.81 -6.80
C SER A 200 -3.88 1.38 -6.24
N PHE A 201 -3.97 2.10 -5.12
CA PHE A 201 -2.84 2.60 -4.36
C PHE A 201 -2.90 2.08 -2.93
N TYR A 202 -1.83 1.42 -2.49
CA TYR A 202 -1.68 0.97 -1.11
C TYR A 202 -0.56 1.77 -0.43
N SER A 203 -0.96 2.60 0.52
CA SER A 203 -0.02 3.42 1.29
C SER A 203 0.56 2.62 2.44
N ASN A 204 1.85 2.32 2.40
CA ASN A 204 2.51 1.69 3.55
C ASN A 204 2.84 2.73 4.64
N GLY A 205 2.86 2.28 5.89
CA GLY A 205 3.30 3.07 7.03
C GLY A 205 4.82 3.19 7.14
N TRP A 206 5.28 4.02 8.07
CA TRP A 206 6.70 4.22 8.34
C TRP A 206 7.28 3.09 9.21
N VAL A 207 8.52 2.72 8.94
CA VAL A 207 9.34 2.01 9.92
C VAL A 207 10.07 3.05 10.78
N THR A 208 9.88 2.98 12.09
CA THR A 208 10.46 3.88 13.09
C THR A 208 11.47 3.17 13.98
N LEU A 209 12.42 3.93 14.52
CA LEU A 209 13.33 3.50 15.58
C LEU A 209 13.37 4.58 16.66
N GLY A 210 13.14 4.17 17.91
CA GLY A 210 12.97 5.10 19.02
C GLY A 210 11.77 6.03 18.80
N ARG A 211 10.70 5.54 18.16
CA ARG A 211 9.48 6.32 17.80
C ARG A 211 9.71 7.48 16.83
N THR A 212 10.83 7.45 16.11
CA THR A 212 11.15 8.44 15.08
C THR A 212 11.38 7.75 13.74
N LYS A 213 10.95 8.39 12.64
CA LYS A 213 11.21 7.91 11.28
C LYS A 213 12.70 7.67 11.09
N MET A 214 13.08 6.49 10.59
CA MET A 214 14.48 6.19 10.28
C MET A 214 14.97 7.14 9.18
N ALA A 215 16.03 7.89 9.45
CA ALA A 215 16.59 8.85 8.52
C ALA A 215 18.10 9.03 8.73
N LYS A 216 18.86 9.20 7.64
CA LYS A 216 20.33 9.34 7.69
C LYS A 216 20.76 10.52 8.56
N ARG A 217 19.99 11.61 8.52
CA ARG A 217 20.23 12.81 9.33
C ARG A 217 19.97 12.61 10.83
N ALA A 218 19.13 11.65 11.20
CA ALA A 218 18.80 11.33 12.58
C ALA A 218 19.76 10.30 13.20
N GLY A 219 20.65 9.69 12.41
CA GLY A 219 21.62 8.70 12.88
C GLY A 219 21.00 7.39 13.38
N ASN A 220 19.70 7.19 13.18
CA ASN A 220 18.88 6.07 13.67
C ASN A 220 18.61 5.03 12.57
N ILE A 221 19.50 4.92 11.57
CA ILE A 221 19.37 3.91 10.51
C ILE A 221 19.95 2.61 11.01
N VAL A 222 19.16 1.54 10.89
CA VAL A 222 19.70 0.18 10.90
C VAL A 222 19.58 -0.40 9.49
N GLY A 223 20.72 -0.78 8.91
CA GLY A 223 20.74 -1.38 7.57
C GLY A 223 20.28 -2.84 7.62
N PRO A 224 19.61 -3.35 6.58
CA PRO A 224 19.15 -4.74 6.54
C PRO A 224 20.31 -5.74 6.46
N ASP A 225 21.45 -5.36 5.89
CA ASP A 225 22.56 -6.27 5.57
C ASP A 225 23.07 -7.06 6.78
N ALA A 226 23.28 -6.38 7.91
CA ALA A 226 23.75 -7.03 9.13
C ALA A 226 22.73 -8.05 9.69
N PHE A 227 21.42 -7.78 9.55
CA PHE A 227 20.39 -8.74 9.94
C PHE A 227 20.29 -9.89 8.94
N VAL A 228 20.41 -9.62 7.64
CA VAL A 228 20.40 -10.66 6.61
C VAL A 228 21.58 -11.60 6.79
N GLU A 229 22.79 -11.09 7.08
CA GLU A 229 23.97 -11.90 7.35
C GLU A 229 23.79 -12.78 8.58
N ARG A 230 23.19 -12.24 9.66
CA ARG A 230 23.00 -12.97 10.92
C ARG A 230 21.83 -13.95 10.91
N TYR A 231 20.73 -13.62 10.23
CA TYR A 231 19.45 -14.34 10.35
C TYR A 231 18.94 -14.94 9.03
N GLY A 232 19.54 -14.58 7.91
CA GLY A 232 19.06 -14.91 6.57
C GLY A 232 17.95 -13.97 6.09
N ALA A 233 17.82 -13.84 4.77
CA ALA A 233 16.86 -12.94 4.13
C ALA A 233 15.41 -13.23 4.52
N ASP A 234 15.03 -14.51 4.61
CA ASP A 234 13.66 -14.92 4.93
C ASP A 234 13.22 -14.48 6.32
N THR A 235 14.10 -14.58 7.32
CA THR A 235 13.80 -14.13 8.68
C THR A 235 13.52 -12.63 8.71
N VAL A 236 14.32 -11.83 7.99
CA VAL A 236 14.17 -10.38 7.92
C VAL A 236 12.89 -9.99 7.17
N ARG A 237 12.62 -10.63 6.02
CA ARG A 237 11.39 -10.43 5.24
C ARG A 237 10.13 -10.75 6.05
N LEU A 238 10.13 -11.92 6.72
CA LEU A 238 9.03 -12.33 7.59
C LEU A 238 8.80 -11.30 8.69
N TYR A 239 9.87 -10.79 9.31
CA TYR A 239 9.71 -9.83 10.39
C TYR A 239 9.08 -8.51 9.91
N ILE A 240 9.57 -7.95 8.81
CA ILE A 240 9.00 -6.72 8.23
C ILE A 240 7.50 -6.88 7.94
N LEU A 241 7.09 -8.05 7.44
CA LEU A 241 5.69 -8.31 7.08
C LEU A 241 4.83 -8.80 8.26
N PHE A 242 5.44 -9.16 9.38
CA PHE A 242 4.76 -9.68 10.58
C PHE A 242 4.59 -8.64 11.70
N ILE A 243 5.48 -7.65 11.77
CA ILE A 243 5.57 -6.68 12.87
C ILE A 243 4.26 -5.89 13.11
N GLY A 244 3.41 -5.74 12.09
CA GLY A 244 2.13 -5.07 12.19
C GLY A 244 1.38 -5.00 10.85
N PRO A 245 0.21 -4.34 10.80
CA PRO A 245 -0.47 -4.01 9.55
C PRO A 245 0.41 -3.11 8.68
N ALA A 246 0.50 -3.40 7.38
CA ALA A 246 1.45 -2.72 6.48
C ALA A 246 1.09 -1.25 6.19
N ASP A 247 -0.14 -0.83 6.45
CA ASP A 247 -0.65 0.54 6.31
C ASP A 247 -0.45 1.41 7.56
N GLN A 248 0.14 0.84 8.63
CA GLN A 248 0.38 1.54 9.89
C GLN A 248 1.88 1.72 10.15
N ASP A 249 2.21 2.74 10.93
CA ASP A 249 3.57 2.95 11.40
C ASP A 249 4.01 1.81 12.34
N MET A 250 5.24 1.35 12.17
CA MET A 250 5.80 0.17 12.81
C MET A 250 7.10 0.53 13.52
N GLU A 251 7.21 0.20 14.81
CA GLU A 251 8.45 0.37 15.56
C GLU A 251 9.35 -0.86 15.40
N TRP A 252 10.54 -0.67 14.84
CA TRP A 252 11.53 -1.73 14.68
C TRP A 252 12.10 -2.20 16.03
N MET A 253 12.03 -3.50 16.28
CA MET A 253 12.50 -4.16 17.50
C MET A 253 13.33 -5.40 17.14
N GLU A 254 14.61 -5.44 17.50
CA GLU A 254 15.50 -6.56 17.14
C GLU A 254 15.02 -7.91 17.68
N GLU A 255 14.37 -7.92 18.86
CA GLU A 255 13.82 -9.13 19.48
C GLU A 255 12.72 -9.78 18.61
N GLY A 256 12.06 -8.99 17.77
CA GLY A 256 11.08 -9.48 16.81
C GLY A 256 11.72 -10.31 15.69
N VAL A 257 12.92 -9.92 15.25
CA VAL A 257 13.73 -10.68 14.27
C VAL A 257 14.11 -12.04 14.84
N ASP A 258 14.56 -12.09 16.10
CA ASP A 258 14.84 -13.34 16.81
C ASP A 258 13.60 -14.26 16.87
N GLY A 259 12.42 -13.67 17.05
CA GLY A 259 11.13 -14.37 17.03
C GLY A 259 10.88 -15.07 15.70
N MET A 260 11.05 -14.36 14.58
CA MET A 260 10.89 -14.95 13.26
C MET A 260 11.96 -16.00 12.95
N GLY A 261 13.20 -15.81 13.42
CA GLY A 261 14.27 -16.81 13.27
C GLY A 261 13.98 -18.10 14.06
N ARG A 262 13.25 -18.04 15.18
CA ARG A 262 12.73 -19.23 15.87
C ARG A 262 11.61 -19.90 15.07
N PHE A 263 10.72 -19.14 14.46
CA PHE A 263 9.65 -19.67 13.62
C PHE A 263 10.20 -20.42 12.40
N VAL A 264 11.14 -19.83 11.66
CA VAL A 264 11.79 -20.48 10.49
C VAL A 264 12.44 -21.81 10.88
N ARG A 265 13.19 -21.85 12.00
CA ARG A 265 13.79 -23.10 12.52
C ARG A 265 12.74 -24.14 12.93
N ARG A 266 11.59 -23.70 13.46
CA ARG A 266 10.49 -24.60 13.82
C ARG A 266 9.83 -25.18 12.57
N LEU A 267 9.52 -24.34 11.58
CA LEU A 267 8.98 -24.76 10.28
C LEU A 267 9.90 -25.82 9.66
N TRP A 268 11.20 -25.52 9.59
CA TRP A 268 12.22 -26.45 9.09
C TRP A 268 12.17 -27.82 9.77
N ARG A 269 12.24 -27.83 11.10
CA ARG A 269 12.23 -29.07 11.88
C ARG A 269 10.95 -29.87 11.66
N VAL A 270 9.78 -29.23 11.76
CA VAL A 270 8.48 -29.90 11.67
C VAL A 270 8.25 -30.48 10.28
N VAL A 271 8.55 -29.73 9.22
CA VAL A 271 8.37 -30.21 7.85
C VAL A 271 9.29 -31.40 7.56
N ARG A 272 10.53 -31.38 8.05
CA ARG A 272 11.45 -32.53 7.95
C ARG A 272 10.93 -33.76 8.70
N GLU A 273 10.41 -33.59 9.91
CA GLU A 273 9.80 -34.69 10.67
C GLU A 273 8.60 -35.30 9.91
N VAL A 274 7.76 -34.47 9.29
CA VAL A 274 6.66 -34.92 8.44
C VAL A 274 7.18 -35.68 7.22
N ALA A 275 8.20 -35.15 6.53
CA ALA A 275 8.80 -35.82 5.37
C ALA A 275 9.35 -37.21 5.70
N GLU A 276 9.91 -37.38 6.91
CA GLU A 276 10.48 -38.65 7.39
C GLU A 276 9.42 -39.64 7.91
N ARG A 277 8.33 -39.16 8.53
CA ARG A 277 7.43 -40.00 9.33
C ARG A 277 6.01 -40.15 8.79
N ALA A 278 5.50 -39.12 8.12
CA ALA A 278 4.13 -39.16 7.62
C ALA A 278 4.06 -40.02 6.35
N PRO A 279 3.02 -40.85 6.18
CA PRO A 279 2.84 -41.58 4.95
C PRO A 279 2.66 -40.62 3.77
N ALA A 280 3.14 -41.04 2.59
CA ALA A 280 2.85 -40.36 1.34
C ALA A 280 1.37 -40.63 0.94
N ALA A 281 0.45 -39.98 1.64
CA ALA A 281 -0.97 -40.01 1.35
C ALA A 281 -1.42 -38.59 0.99
N ASP A 282 -1.89 -38.42 -0.24
CA ASP A 282 -2.46 -37.15 -0.68
C ASP A 282 -3.87 -36.99 -0.09
N GLY A 283 -4.13 -35.87 0.58
CA GLY A 283 -5.48 -35.44 0.95
C GLY A 283 -6.21 -36.34 1.95
N ALA A 284 -5.50 -37.03 2.86
CA ALA A 284 -6.16 -37.78 3.93
C ALA A 284 -7.09 -36.85 4.73
N ALA A 285 -8.33 -37.31 4.97
CA ALA A 285 -9.29 -36.54 5.75
C ALA A 285 -8.88 -36.55 7.23
N GLY A 286 -8.80 -35.37 7.84
CA GLY A 286 -8.46 -35.25 9.25
C GLY A 286 -8.42 -33.81 9.74
N PRO A 287 -8.14 -33.62 11.05
CA PRO A 287 -8.09 -32.30 11.67
C PRO A 287 -7.05 -31.36 11.05
N LEU A 288 -5.89 -31.88 10.62
CA LEU A 288 -4.82 -31.07 10.00
C LEU A 288 -5.23 -30.65 8.59
N THR A 289 -5.88 -31.51 7.82
CA THR A 289 -6.47 -31.14 6.52
C THR A 289 -7.50 -30.02 6.66
N ARG A 290 -8.43 -30.11 7.62
CA ARG A 290 -9.39 -29.02 7.89
C ARG A 290 -8.70 -27.72 8.30
N LYS A 291 -7.70 -27.79 9.19
CA LYS A 291 -6.92 -26.60 9.58
C LYS A 291 -6.16 -26.02 8.39
N ALA A 292 -5.58 -26.85 7.52
CA ALA A 292 -4.88 -26.43 6.31
C ALA A 292 -5.81 -25.67 5.35
N HIS A 293 -7.00 -26.20 5.03
CA HIS A 293 -7.98 -25.47 4.21
C HIS A 293 -8.46 -24.17 4.85
N ALA A 294 -8.68 -24.15 6.17
CA ALA A 294 -9.00 -22.92 6.88
C ALA A 294 -7.87 -21.87 6.80
N THR A 295 -6.61 -22.32 6.88
CA THR A 295 -5.43 -21.47 6.71
C THR A 295 -5.30 -20.98 5.27
N ILE A 296 -5.58 -21.80 4.25
CA ILE A 296 -5.61 -21.39 2.83
C ILE A 296 -6.64 -20.30 2.61
N ALA A 297 -7.88 -20.51 3.07
CA ALA A 297 -8.95 -19.53 2.91
C ALA A 297 -8.59 -18.19 3.57
N LYS A 298 -8.04 -18.24 4.79
CA LYS A 298 -7.60 -17.05 5.52
C LYS A 298 -6.43 -16.34 4.84
N ALA A 299 -5.38 -17.05 4.45
CA ALA A 299 -4.20 -16.46 3.82
C ALA A 299 -4.56 -15.84 2.46
N THR A 300 -5.41 -16.51 1.67
CA THR A 300 -5.91 -15.98 0.39
C THR A 300 -6.68 -14.67 0.59
N ASP A 301 -7.60 -14.60 1.55
CA ASP A 301 -8.36 -13.37 1.85
C ASP A 301 -7.46 -12.25 2.38
N ASP A 302 -6.56 -12.59 3.31
CA ASP A 302 -5.66 -11.64 3.95
C ASP A 302 -4.68 -11.04 2.93
N ILE A 303 -4.13 -11.83 2.00
CA ILE A 303 -3.21 -11.36 0.96
C ILE A 303 -3.96 -10.60 -0.13
N GLY A 304 -4.97 -11.23 -0.74
CA GLY A 304 -5.58 -10.74 -1.98
C GLY A 304 -6.55 -9.58 -1.79
N ARG A 305 -7.23 -9.52 -0.64
CA ARG A 305 -8.27 -8.50 -0.40
C ARG A 305 -7.88 -7.50 0.68
N ARG A 306 -7.25 -7.97 1.77
CA ARG A 306 -7.03 -7.14 2.97
C ARG A 306 -5.64 -6.54 3.07
N TYR A 307 -4.66 -7.06 2.32
CA TYR A 307 -3.24 -6.76 2.50
C TYR A 307 -2.76 -6.94 3.95
N ALA A 308 -3.34 -7.90 4.67
CA ALA A 308 -3.06 -8.20 6.07
C ALA A 308 -1.99 -9.30 6.19
N PHE A 309 -0.78 -9.00 5.73
CA PHE A 309 0.33 -9.97 5.66
C PHE A 309 0.68 -10.60 7.01
N ASN A 310 0.66 -9.82 8.09
CA ASN A 310 0.93 -10.27 9.43
C ASN A 310 -0.05 -11.36 9.92
N THR A 311 -1.34 -11.23 9.59
CA THR A 311 -2.35 -12.21 9.99
C THR A 311 -2.34 -13.46 9.11
N ALA A 312 -1.90 -13.35 7.85
CA ALA A 312 -1.65 -14.51 7.00
C ALA A 312 -0.47 -15.34 7.54
N ILE A 313 0.66 -14.69 7.86
CA ILE A 313 1.82 -15.34 8.51
C ILE A 313 1.40 -16.00 9.84
N SER A 314 0.62 -15.29 10.68
CA SER A 314 0.10 -15.85 11.94
C SER A 314 -0.71 -17.13 11.72
N ALA A 315 -1.54 -17.20 10.67
CA ALA A 315 -2.33 -18.38 10.36
C ALA A 315 -1.45 -19.58 9.96
N VAL A 316 -0.36 -19.34 9.23
CA VAL A 316 0.64 -20.37 8.92
C VAL A 316 1.37 -20.83 10.19
N MET A 317 1.74 -19.91 11.07
CA MET A 317 2.35 -20.26 12.37
C MET A 317 1.44 -21.17 13.21
N GLU A 318 0.13 -20.89 13.23
CA GLU A 318 -0.85 -21.76 13.89
C GLU A 318 -0.92 -23.15 13.25
N LEU A 319 -0.91 -23.25 11.92
CA LEU A 319 -0.88 -24.54 11.21
C LEU A 319 0.39 -25.35 11.57
N VAL A 320 1.56 -24.69 11.59
CA VAL A 320 2.83 -25.31 12.02
C VAL A 320 2.79 -25.74 13.47
N ASN A 321 2.09 -25.01 14.35
CA ASN A 321 1.91 -25.42 15.74
C ASN A 321 1.07 -26.70 15.85
N GLU A 322 -0.03 -26.81 15.11
CA GLU A 322 -0.85 -28.04 15.08
C GLU A 322 -0.08 -29.21 14.48
N LEU A 323 0.60 -29.02 13.35
CA LEU A 323 1.48 -30.01 12.73
C LEU A 323 2.53 -30.55 13.71
N SER A 324 3.10 -29.68 14.55
CA SER A 324 4.14 -30.10 15.50
C SER A 324 3.64 -30.99 16.64
N ARG A 325 2.32 -31.08 16.85
CA ARG A 325 1.72 -31.98 17.87
C ARG A 325 1.62 -33.41 17.37
N ASP A 326 1.41 -33.60 16.07
CA ASP A 326 1.32 -34.92 15.45
C ASP A 326 1.88 -34.90 14.01
N SER A 327 3.21 -34.94 13.90
CA SER A 327 3.93 -34.91 12.63
C SER A 327 3.89 -36.25 11.86
N ALA A 328 3.28 -37.29 12.44
CA ALA A 328 3.13 -38.61 11.82
C ALA A 328 1.70 -38.91 11.38
N ALA A 329 0.75 -37.99 11.63
CA ALA A 329 -0.64 -38.15 11.21
C ALA A 329 -0.76 -38.37 9.70
N LEU A 330 -1.79 -39.12 9.30
CA LEU A 330 -2.04 -39.46 7.88
C LEU A 330 -2.22 -38.21 7.00
N ASP A 331 -2.74 -37.13 7.58
CA ASP A 331 -3.02 -35.84 6.93
C ASP A 331 -1.94 -34.77 7.15
N ALA A 332 -0.83 -35.11 7.83
CA ALA A 332 0.25 -34.18 8.14
C ALA A 332 0.99 -33.69 6.88
N ARG A 333 1.13 -34.54 5.86
CA ARG A 333 1.85 -34.18 4.62
C ARG A 333 1.17 -33.06 3.85
N PHE A 334 -0.15 -33.14 3.65
CA PHE A 334 -0.93 -32.08 3.01
C PHE A 334 -0.85 -30.76 3.79
N ALA A 335 -0.93 -30.81 5.12
CA ALA A 335 -0.81 -29.64 5.96
C ALA A 335 0.62 -29.02 5.91
N ALA A 336 1.67 -29.85 5.84
CA ALA A 336 3.05 -29.37 5.71
C ALA A 336 3.29 -28.71 4.34
N GLU A 337 2.85 -29.35 3.25
CA GLU A 337 2.90 -28.78 1.90
C GLU A 337 2.13 -27.45 1.84
N THR A 338 0.95 -27.38 2.46
CA THR A 338 0.16 -26.14 2.58
C THR A 338 0.92 -25.05 3.34
N ALA A 339 1.53 -25.37 4.49
CA ALA A 339 2.28 -24.40 5.28
C ALA A 339 3.48 -23.83 4.49
N VAL A 340 4.19 -24.70 3.75
CA VAL A 340 5.32 -24.32 2.90
C VAL A 340 4.87 -23.47 1.72
N SER A 341 3.79 -23.86 1.04
CA SER A 341 3.20 -23.10 -0.07
C SER A 341 2.77 -21.69 0.37
N LEU A 342 2.02 -21.58 1.46
CA LEU A 342 1.49 -20.30 1.93
C LEU A 342 2.56 -19.36 2.50
N ILE A 343 3.70 -19.87 2.96
CA ILE A 343 4.78 -19.02 3.48
C ILE A 343 5.72 -18.51 2.38
N GLN A 344 5.71 -19.12 1.19
CA GLN A 344 6.62 -18.84 0.09
C GLN A 344 6.69 -17.36 -0.33
N PRO A 345 5.59 -16.59 -0.41
CA PRO A 345 5.67 -15.17 -0.77
C PRO A 345 6.50 -14.33 0.23
N TYR A 346 6.55 -14.79 1.48
CA TYR A 346 7.25 -14.11 2.58
C TYR A 346 8.68 -14.63 2.74
N ALA A 347 8.86 -15.94 2.69
CA ALA A 347 10.10 -16.66 2.97
C ALA A 347 10.45 -17.65 1.85
N PRO A 348 10.77 -17.17 0.63
CA PRO A 348 10.88 -18.02 -0.54
C PRO A 348 12.03 -19.04 -0.44
N HIS A 349 13.16 -18.69 0.17
CA HIS A 349 14.33 -19.56 0.15
C HIS A 349 14.13 -20.84 0.98
N VAL A 350 13.63 -20.69 2.21
CA VAL A 350 13.31 -21.82 3.08
C VAL A 350 12.10 -22.60 2.57
N ALA A 351 11.14 -21.93 1.92
CA ALA A 351 9.99 -22.60 1.34
C ALA A 351 10.40 -23.54 0.20
N GLU A 352 11.24 -23.09 -0.73
CA GLU A 352 11.74 -23.93 -1.84
C GLU A 352 12.56 -25.12 -1.34
N GLU A 353 13.47 -24.90 -0.38
CA GLU A 353 14.26 -25.99 0.19
C GLU A 353 13.38 -27.04 0.90
N LEU A 354 12.36 -26.58 1.64
CA LEU A 354 11.42 -27.47 2.32
C LEU A 354 10.45 -28.17 1.37
N TRP A 355 10.13 -27.56 0.24
CA TRP A 355 9.39 -28.20 -0.84
C TRP A 355 10.19 -29.37 -1.43
N GLY A 356 11.49 -29.16 -1.66
CA GLY A 356 12.45 -30.20 -2.03
C GLY A 356 12.53 -31.35 -1.03
N VAL A 357 12.62 -31.03 0.28
CA VAL A 357 12.58 -32.01 1.37
C VAL A 357 11.31 -32.86 1.35
N LEU A 358 10.18 -32.28 0.97
CA LEU A 358 8.90 -33.00 0.82
C LEU A 358 8.87 -33.87 -0.45
N GLY A 359 9.92 -33.89 -1.27
CA GLY A 359 10.02 -34.69 -2.48
C GLY A 359 9.38 -34.04 -3.70
N ARG A 360 9.20 -32.71 -3.67
CA ARG A 360 8.69 -31.91 -4.78
C ARG A 360 9.84 -31.13 -5.44
N GLU A 361 9.63 -30.52 -6.61
CA GLU A 361 10.72 -29.86 -7.35
C GLU A 361 10.73 -28.33 -7.16
N ARG A 362 9.75 -27.61 -7.73
CA ARG A 362 9.74 -26.14 -7.78
C ARG A 362 8.41 -25.60 -7.31
N LEU A 363 8.40 -24.92 -6.16
CA LEU A 363 7.15 -24.44 -5.58
C LEU A 363 6.61 -23.22 -6.34
N TRP A 364 7.47 -22.35 -6.89
CA TRP A 364 7.02 -21.20 -7.69
C TRP A 364 6.31 -21.57 -9.01
N GLU A 365 6.38 -22.83 -9.47
CA GLU A 365 5.64 -23.33 -10.64
C GLU A 365 4.27 -23.93 -10.25
N GLU A 366 4.04 -24.17 -8.97
CA GLU A 366 2.79 -24.73 -8.46
C GLU A 366 1.70 -23.66 -8.35
N PRO A 367 0.43 -24.00 -8.64
CA PRO A 367 -0.66 -23.08 -8.45
C PRO A 367 -0.86 -22.73 -6.97
N TRP A 368 -1.33 -21.51 -6.70
CA TRP A 368 -1.75 -21.13 -5.35
C TRP A 368 -2.81 -22.11 -4.82
N PRO A 369 -2.69 -22.62 -3.58
CA PRO A 369 -3.61 -23.62 -3.05
C PRO A 369 -5.02 -23.05 -2.90
N VAL A 370 -6.03 -23.89 -3.20
CA VAL A 370 -7.45 -23.51 -3.11
C VAL A 370 -8.09 -24.27 -1.95
N ALA A 371 -8.80 -23.54 -1.08
CA ALA A 371 -9.51 -24.15 0.03
C ALA A 371 -10.75 -24.91 -0.48
N ASP A 372 -10.95 -26.13 -0.01
CA ASP A 372 -12.19 -26.87 -0.23
C ASP A 372 -13.29 -26.30 0.69
N PRO A 373 -14.39 -25.74 0.15
CA PRO A 373 -15.48 -25.21 0.95
C PRO A 373 -16.06 -26.22 1.95
N ALA A 374 -16.10 -27.52 1.62
CA ALA A 374 -16.61 -28.56 2.51
C ALA A 374 -15.76 -28.73 3.77
N MET A 375 -14.46 -28.40 3.70
CA MET A 375 -13.53 -28.48 4.83
C MET A 375 -13.61 -27.25 5.75
N LEU A 376 -14.27 -26.18 5.31
CA LEU A 376 -14.49 -24.95 6.08
C LEU A 376 -15.77 -25.02 6.93
N GLU A 377 -16.68 -25.94 6.61
CA GLU A 377 -17.89 -26.17 7.39
C GLU A 377 -17.53 -26.61 8.81
N ARG A 378 -18.14 -25.93 9.78
CA ARG A 378 -18.02 -26.27 11.20
C ARG A 378 -19.33 -26.88 11.65
N GLU A 379 -19.25 -28.01 12.33
CA GLU A 379 -20.42 -28.61 12.97
C GLU A 379 -20.78 -27.85 14.26
N THR A 380 -19.76 -27.34 14.98
CA THR A 380 -19.93 -26.56 16.21
C THR A 380 -19.15 -25.24 16.20
N VAL A 381 -19.65 -24.26 16.94
CA VAL A 381 -19.01 -22.96 17.20
C VAL A 381 -18.93 -22.69 18.71
N GLU A 382 -17.91 -21.95 19.12
CA GLU A 382 -17.80 -21.47 20.49
C GLU A 382 -18.73 -20.26 20.70
N LEU A 383 -19.76 -20.44 21.51
CA LEU A 383 -20.67 -19.41 21.96
C LEU A 383 -20.10 -18.70 23.19
N VAL A 384 -19.85 -17.39 23.08
CA VAL A 384 -19.48 -16.56 24.23
C VAL A 384 -20.74 -16.13 24.98
N VAL A 385 -20.82 -16.46 26.27
CA VAL A 385 -21.95 -16.05 27.11
C VAL A 385 -21.54 -14.92 28.05
N GLN A 386 -22.31 -13.83 28.03
CA GLN A 386 -22.07 -12.62 28.82
C GLN A 386 -23.24 -12.29 29.75
N VAL A 387 -22.93 -11.60 30.85
CA VAL A 387 -23.90 -10.95 31.73
C VAL A 387 -23.47 -9.50 31.93
N ASN A 388 -24.34 -8.55 31.60
CA ASN A 388 -24.05 -7.11 31.61
C ASN A 388 -22.73 -6.77 30.88
N GLY A 389 -22.52 -7.40 29.72
CA GLY A 389 -21.36 -7.17 28.84
C GLY A 389 -20.04 -7.81 29.30
N LYS A 390 -20.02 -8.54 30.42
CA LYS A 390 -18.83 -9.26 30.89
C LYS A 390 -18.94 -10.76 30.59
N VAL A 391 -17.89 -11.34 30.03
CA VAL A 391 -17.83 -12.79 29.71
C VAL A 391 -17.94 -13.62 31.00
N ARG A 392 -18.80 -14.64 30.97
CA ARG A 392 -19.08 -15.55 32.09
C ARG A 392 -18.84 -17.01 31.72
N ASP A 393 -19.09 -17.36 30.47
CA ASP A 393 -18.81 -18.71 30.01
C ASP A 393 -18.56 -18.79 28.50
N ARG A 394 -18.09 -19.96 28.06
CA ARG A 394 -17.92 -20.33 26.66
C ARG A 394 -18.44 -21.74 26.45
N LEU A 395 -19.39 -21.91 25.53
CA LEU A 395 -20.06 -23.19 25.26
C LEU A 395 -19.80 -23.62 23.82
N GLN A 396 -19.68 -24.92 23.54
CA GLN A 396 -19.69 -25.43 22.17
C GLN A 396 -21.13 -25.75 21.77
N VAL A 397 -21.61 -25.13 20.69
CA VAL A 397 -22.99 -25.29 20.20
C VAL A 397 -23.00 -25.58 18.71
N ALA A 398 -24.02 -26.27 18.21
CA ALA A 398 -24.15 -26.53 16.77
C ALA A 398 -24.29 -25.21 15.98
N VAL A 399 -23.72 -25.13 14.78
CA VAL A 399 -23.80 -23.91 13.96
C VAL A 399 -25.23 -23.53 13.59
N ALA A 400 -26.08 -24.52 13.34
CA ALA A 400 -27.48 -24.34 12.97
C ALA A 400 -28.44 -24.34 14.17
N ILE A 401 -27.94 -24.16 15.40
CA ILE A 401 -28.80 -24.20 16.58
C ILE A 401 -29.82 -23.04 16.57
N PRO A 402 -31.13 -23.31 16.78
CA PRO A 402 -32.15 -22.27 16.88
C PRO A 402 -31.87 -21.28 18.01
N GLU A 403 -32.24 -20.01 17.83
CA GLU A 403 -31.99 -18.94 18.80
C GLU A 403 -32.57 -19.25 20.19
N GLU A 404 -33.78 -19.80 20.27
CA GLU A 404 -34.42 -20.16 21.55
C GLU A 404 -33.64 -21.24 22.32
N GLU A 405 -33.09 -22.21 21.59
CA GLU A 405 -32.29 -23.30 22.15
C GLU A 405 -30.91 -22.80 22.57
N LEU A 406 -30.32 -21.89 21.80
CA LEU A 406 -29.09 -21.17 22.12
C LEU A 406 -29.22 -20.37 23.43
N ILE A 407 -30.31 -19.62 23.58
CA ILE A 407 -30.61 -18.85 24.80
C ILE A 407 -30.80 -19.81 25.98
N SER A 408 -31.50 -20.92 25.77
CA SER A 408 -31.76 -21.92 26.81
C SER A 408 -30.47 -22.55 27.31
N LEU A 409 -29.57 -22.96 26.42
CA LEU A 409 -28.24 -23.50 26.76
C LEU A 409 -27.37 -22.45 27.48
N ALA A 410 -27.32 -21.22 26.96
CA ALA A 410 -26.56 -20.14 27.55
C ALA A 410 -27.06 -19.80 28.96
N ARG A 411 -28.37 -19.82 29.16
CA ARG A 411 -29.01 -19.61 30.46
C ARG A 411 -28.77 -20.80 31.39
N ALA A 412 -28.74 -22.03 30.90
CA ALA A 412 -28.53 -23.23 31.70
C ALA A 412 -27.10 -23.39 32.24
N SER A 413 -26.12 -22.62 31.73
CA SER A 413 -24.75 -22.62 32.26
C SER A 413 -24.73 -22.24 33.75
N GLU A 414 -24.14 -23.10 34.58
CA GLU A 414 -23.98 -22.89 36.02
C GLU A 414 -23.22 -21.58 36.32
N ARG A 415 -22.22 -21.26 35.50
CA ARG A 415 -21.43 -20.02 35.62
C ARG A 415 -22.27 -18.79 35.32
N VAL A 416 -23.20 -18.88 34.38
CA VAL A 416 -24.10 -17.78 34.02
C VAL A 416 -25.18 -17.62 35.09
N GLN A 417 -25.78 -18.72 35.55
CA GLN A 417 -26.78 -18.73 36.64
C GLN A 417 -26.26 -18.07 37.91
N ALA A 418 -25.00 -18.34 38.30
CA ALA A 418 -24.36 -17.70 39.44
C ALA A 418 -24.26 -16.16 39.33
N HIS A 419 -24.34 -15.60 38.12
CA HIS A 419 -24.31 -14.16 37.88
C HIS A 419 -25.69 -13.56 37.61
N LEU A 420 -26.70 -14.39 37.32
CA LEU A 420 -28.10 -13.97 37.20
C LEU A 420 -28.79 -13.89 38.57
N ASN A 421 -28.28 -14.59 39.61
CA ASN A 421 -28.79 -14.54 40.99
C ASN A 421 -30.32 -14.75 41.10
N GLY A 422 -30.89 -15.59 40.23
CA GLY A 422 -32.34 -15.86 40.19
C GLY A 422 -33.20 -14.76 39.56
N GLY A 423 -32.61 -13.68 39.03
CA GLY A 423 -33.32 -12.63 38.30
C GLY A 423 -33.58 -12.98 36.83
N GLU A 424 -34.72 -12.55 36.30
CA GLU A 424 -35.00 -12.61 34.85
C GLU A 424 -34.24 -11.48 34.12
N PRO A 425 -33.56 -11.78 33.00
CA PRO A 425 -32.93 -10.75 32.18
C PRO A 425 -33.95 -9.74 31.66
N ARG A 426 -33.66 -8.44 31.77
CA ARG A 426 -34.48 -7.37 31.17
C ARG A 426 -34.42 -7.39 29.64
N LYS A 427 -33.28 -7.84 29.10
CA LYS A 427 -33.04 -7.94 27.66
C LYS A 427 -32.01 -9.03 27.38
N THR A 428 -32.27 -9.86 26.39
CA THR A 428 -31.31 -10.82 25.85
C THR A 428 -30.85 -10.32 24.48
N ILE A 429 -29.53 -10.24 24.28
CA ILE A 429 -28.93 -9.87 23.00
C ILE A 429 -28.27 -11.10 22.43
N VAL A 430 -28.76 -11.58 21.29
CA VAL A 430 -28.18 -12.70 20.58
C VAL A 430 -27.50 -12.21 19.32
N VAL A 431 -26.25 -12.65 19.13
CA VAL A 431 -25.53 -12.57 17.87
C VAL A 431 -25.33 -14.03 17.42
N PRO A 432 -26.12 -14.51 16.44
CA PRO A 432 -26.08 -15.90 15.99
C PRO A 432 -24.66 -16.37 15.69
N GLY A 433 -24.31 -17.55 16.22
CA GLY A 433 -22.99 -18.18 16.05
C GLY A 433 -21.81 -17.47 16.74
N LYS A 434 -22.07 -16.45 17.59
CA LYS A 434 -21.00 -15.71 18.28
C LYS A 434 -21.26 -15.49 19.77
N LEU A 435 -22.43 -14.96 20.14
CA LEU A 435 -22.61 -14.40 21.48
C LEU A 435 -24.07 -14.40 21.96
N VAL A 436 -24.25 -14.66 23.25
CA VAL A 436 -25.48 -14.34 24.00
C VAL A 436 -25.10 -13.46 25.18
N ASN A 437 -25.73 -12.29 25.30
CA ASN A 437 -25.55 -11.39 26.44
C ASN A 437 -26.87 -11.16 27.17
N PHE A 438 -26.89 -11.49 28.45
CA PHE A 438 -28.02 -11.24 29.34
C PHE A 438 -27.83 -9.88 30.05
N VAL A 439 -28.76 -8.96 29.82
CA VAL A 439 -28.81 -7.67 30.50
C VAL A 439 -29.73 -7.82 31.71
N VAL A 440 -29.19 -7.65 32.92
CA VAL A 440 -29.88 -7.81 34.21
C VAL A 440 -30.10 -6.46 34.87
#